data_AF-A0A0M8MQU5-F1
#
_entry.id   AF-A0A0M8MQU5-F1
#
_cell.length_a   1.000
_cell.length_b   1.000
_cell.length_c   1.000
_cell.angle_alpha   90.00
_cell.angle_beta   90.00
_cell.angle_gamma   90.00
#
_symmetry.space_group_name_H-M   'P 1'
#
loop_
_entity.id
_entity.type
_entity.pdbx_description
1 polymer ?
#
loop_
_entity_poly.entity_id
_entity_poly.type
_entity_poly.pdbx_seq_one_letter_code
_entity_poly.pdbx_strand_id
1 'polypeptide(L)'
;MVEIEELSGSGSDTSSSEMEFDPSSHIWADLVPDDQIDGPEPLCPILYDPDCAYRRVMGLFRALRAKYNGEVEVSERSLALTFYLVHLNPANYTIWQYRAQVLIQMATDEDHALLLKKELEFLDHFALINMKNYQVWQHRKVIVSMLGDPSKELDFTKAVLSEDAKNYHTWAYRQWVLSHFGGLDVTPITSNVPGAGSSPELWQGENEFTKTLLEQDIRNNSAFNHRWYCLFGRRMHGRDQLPAEVESVRDAEIRFVDRTASF
;
A
#
# COMPACT_ATOMS: atom_id res chain seq x y z
N MET A 1 5.51 8.00 22.39
CA MET A 1 6.24 8.90 21.48
C MET A 1 7.53 8.19 21.18
N VAL A 2 7.63 7.61 19.99
CA VAL A 2 8.93 7.14 19.48
C VAL A 2 9.55 8.37 18.88
N GLU A 3 10.62 8.87 19.50
CA GLU A 3 11.40 9.97 18.97
C GLU A 3 11.97 9.55 17.62
N ILE A 4 11.89 10.44 16.63
CA ILE A 4 12.36 10.19 15.26
C ILE A 4 13.88 9.89 15.24
N GLU A 5 14.62 10.22 16.31
CA GLU A 5 16.05 9.91 16.44
C GLU A 5 16.34 8.41 16.68
N GLU A 6 15.45 7.63 17.30
CA GLU A 6 15.72 6.21 17.60
C GLU A 6 15.63 5.29 16.37
N LEU A 7 15.11 5.77 15.23
CA LEU A 7 15.11 5.03 13.96
C LEU A 7 16.44 5.11 13.20
N SER A 8 17.41 5.90 13.67
CA SER A 8 18.72 6.06 13.02
C SER A 8 19.84 5.18 13.60
N GLY A 9 19.53 4.30 14.56
CA GLY A 9 20.53 3.63 15.38
C GLY A 9 20.61 2.10 15.25
N SER A 10 21.01 1.56 14.09
CA SER A 10 21.95 0.41 14.01
C SER A 10 22.33 0.13 12.56
N GLY A 11 23.64 0.00 12.32
CA GLY A 11 24.24 0.10 11.01
C GLY A 11 23.81 -0.97 10.02
N SER A 12 23.30 -0.51 8.88
CA SER A 12 23.66 -1.04 7.58
C SER A 12 23.74 0.13 6.61
N ASP A 13 24.83 0.17 5.87
CA ASP A 13 25.21 1.15 4.86
C ASP A 13 24.16 1.18 3.73
N THR A 14 23.08 1.94 3.90
CA THR A 14 22.07 2.20 2.85
C THR A 14 22.08 3.68 2.52
N SER A 15 23.02 4.05 1.67
CA SER A 15 23.01 5.27 0.85
C SER A 15 21.82 5.24 -0.14
N SER A 16 20.58 5.26 0.35
CA SER A 16 19.43 5.67 -0.45
C SER A 16 19.22 7.16 -0.18
N SER A 17 19.34 8.00 -1.20
CA SER A 17 19.18 9.45 -1.06
C SER A 17 17.82 9.79 -0.44
N GLU A 18 17.78 10.02 0.86
CA GLU A 18 16.66 10.68 1.50
C GLU A 18 16.50 12.03 0.79
N MET A 19 15.29 12.34 0.32
CA MET A 19 15.01 13.67 -0.19
C MET A 19 15.18 14.64 0.98
N GLU A 20 16.33 15.31 1.03
CA GLU A 20 16.66 16.30 2.05
C GLU A 20 15.57 17.38 2.02
N PHE A 21 14.71 17.38 3.04
CA PHE A 21 13.60 18.32 3.15
C PHE A 21 13.92 19.36 4.22
N ASP A 22 14.23 20.59 3.78
CA ASP A 22 14.33 21.75 4.65
C ASP A 22 13.16 22.72 4.35
N PRO A 23 12.21 22.91 5.28
CA PRO A 23 11.12 23.86 5.11
C PRO A 23 11.58 25.34 5.09
N SER A 24 12.85 25.61 5.40
CA SER A 24 13.51 26.93 5.39
C SER A 24 14.32 27.18 4.12
N SER A 25 14.43 26.18 3.25
CA SER A 25 15.14 26.31 2.00
C SER A 25 14.54 27.39 1.11
N HIS A 26 15.40 28.10 0.38
CA HIS A 26 15.02 29.16 -0.56
C HIS A 26 14.06 28.68 -1.66
N ILE A 27 13.98 27.36 -1.91
CA ILE A 27 13.02 26.77 -2.85
C ILE A 27 11.56 27.01 -2.44
N TRP A 28 11.30 27.41 -1.19
CA TRP A 28 9.97 27.72 -0.65
C TRP A 28 9.69 29.23 -0.57
N ALA A 29 10.63 30.08 -1.01
CA ALA A 29 10.52 31.54 -0.85
C ALA A 29 9.36 32.17 -1.64
N ASP A 30 8.82 31.46 -2.63
CA ASP A 30 7.63 31.85 -3.38
C ASP A 30 6.30 31.56 -2.66
N LEU A 31 6.35 30.87 -1.51
CA LEU A 31 5.19 30.53 -0.69
C LEU A 31 5.26 31.21 0.68
N VAL A 32 4.10 31.67 1.15
CA VAL A 32 3.91 32.08 2.54
C VAL A 32 3.08 30.98 3.21
N PRO A 33 3.62 30.26 4.22
CA PRO A 33 2.87 29.20 4.89
C PRO A 33 1.52 29.68 5.40
N ASP A 34 0.46 28.95 5.05
CA ASP A 34 -0.91 29.29 5.42
C ASP A 34 -1.35 28.55 6.69
N ASP A 35 -1.92 29.25 7.65
CA ASP A 35 -2.36 28.63 8.91
C ASP A 35 -3.62 27.78 8.70
N GLN A 36 -3.86 26.83 9.60
CA GLN A 36 -5.07 26.03 9.56
C GLN A 36 -6.27 26.89 10.01
N ILE A 37 -7.34 26.92 9.22
CA ILE A 37 -8.55 27.68 9.52
C ILE A 37 -9.50 26.80 10.35
N ASP A 38 -9.32 26.79 11.67
CA ASP A 38 -10.16 26.01 12.60
C ASP A 38 -11.39 26.78 13.14
N GLY A 39 -11.50 28.06 12.80
CA GLY A 39 -12.54 28.96 13.33
C GLY A 39 -12.21 29.56 14.70
N PRO A 40 -13.10 30.39 15.27
CA PRO A 40 -12.82 31.14 16.50
C PRO A 40 -12.83 30.27 17.77
N GLU A 41 -13.60 29.18 17.80
CA GLU A 41 -13.74 28.28 18.95
C GLU A 41 -13.71 26.81 18.49
N PRO A 42 -12.54 26.28 18.11
CA PRO A 42 -12.47 24.95 17.53
C PRO A 42 -12.73 23.86 18.57
N LEU A 43 -13.49 22.84 18.18
CA LEU A 43 -13.68 21.64 18.98
C LEU A 43 -12.55 20.64 18.69
N CYS A 44 -11.93 20.13 19.75
CA CYS A 44 -10.82 19.16 19.68
C CYS A 44 -9.59 19.64 18.88
N PRO A 45 -9.04 20.85 19.15
CA PRO A 45 -7.82 21.28 18.49
C PRO A 45 -6.65 20.38 18.87
N ILE A 46 -5.88 19.95 17.88
CA ILE A 46 -4.62 19.25 18.13
C ILE A 46 -3.59 20.32 18.47
N LEU A 47 -3.03 20.23 19.67
CA LEU A 47 -1.88 21.03 20.07
C LEU A 47 -0.64 20.45 19.40
N TYR A 48 -0.37 20.88 18.16
CA TYR A 48 0.85 20.52 17.47
C TYR A 48 2.05 20.96 18.31
N ASP A 49 3.04 20.07 18.44
CA ASP A 49 4.27 20.35 19.14
C ASP A 49 4.95 21.59 18.51
N PRO A 50 5.28 22.63 19.30
CA PRO A 50 5.89 23.86 18.81
C PRO A 50 7.29 23.65 18.23
N ASP A 51 8.01 22.62 18.68
CA ASP A 51 9.34 22.24 18.18
C ASP A 51 9.22 21.33 16.95
N CYS A 52 8.03 20.76 16.70
CA CYS A 52 7.74 19.97 15.51
C CYS A 52 7.39 20.85 14.30
N ALA A 53 7.99 20.53 13.16
CA ALA A 53 7.75 21.25 11.92
C ALA A 53 6.32 21.06 11.35
N TYR A 54 5.47 20.19 11.91
CA TYR A 54 4.17 19.81 11.33
C TYR A 54 3.28 21.01 10.98
N ARG A 55 3.07 21.96 11.90
CA ARG A 55 2.23 23.15 11.64
C ARG A 55 2.76 23.94 10.44
N ARG A 56 4.06 24.21 10.43
CA ARG A 56 4.74 24.99 9.39
C ARG A 56 4.69 24.29 8.04
N VAL A 57 4.98 22.99 8.01
CA VAL A 57 5.03 22.19 6.77
C VAL A 57 3.63 21.98 6.20
N MET A 58 2.62 21.74 7.05
CA MET A 58 1.23 21.74 6.61
C MET A 58 0.81 23.11 6.06
N GLY A 59 1.37 24.20 6.60
CA GLY A 59 1.13 25.54 6.06
C GLY A 59 1.77 25.75 4.69
N LEU A 60 2.97 25.23 4.46
CA LEU A 60 3.57 25.18 3.12
C LEU A 60 2.69 24.38 2.15
N PHE A 61 2.17 23.23 2.57
CA PHE A 61 1.28 22.42 1.73
C PHE A 61 -0.02 23.13 1.38
N ARG A 62 -0.66 23.82 2.33
CA ARG A 62 -1.86 24.64 2.07
C ARG A 62 -1.55 25.79 1.11
N ALA A 63 -0.46 26.51 1.34
CA ALA A 63 -0.02 27.61 0.48
C ALA A 63 0.28 27.14 -0.95
N LEU A 64 0.95 25.99 -1.09
CA LEU A 64 1.23 25.35 -2.37
C LEU A 64 -0.07 25.04 -3.10
N ARG A 65 -1.04 24.39 -2.44
CA ARG A 65 -2.35 24.10 -3.05
C ARG A 65 -3.10 25.37 -3.43
N ALA A 66 -3.09 26.40 -2.58
CA ALA A 66 -3.77 27.66 -2.84
C ALA A 66 -3.19 28.38 -4.07
N LYS A 67 -1.86 28.40 -4.22
CA LYS A 67 -1.16 28.99 -5.37
C LYS A 67 -1.62 28.39 -6.71
N TYR A 68 -1.94 27.10 -6.72
CA TYR A 68 -2.41 26.38 -7.91
C TYR A 68 -3.94 26.20 -7.93
N ASN A 69 -4.70 27.03 -7.22
CA ASN A 69 -6.17 26.96 -7.17
C ASN A 69 -6.74 25.58 -6.81
N GLY A 70 -6.01 24.84 -5.97
CA GLY A 70 -6.37 23.48 -5.54
C GLY A 70 -5.81 22.36 -6.41
N GLU A 71 -5.27 22.68 -7.59
CA GLU A 71 -4.57 21.74 -8.47
C GLU A 71 -3.19 21.35 -7.92
N VAL A 72 -2.60 20.30 -8.50
CA VAL A 72 -1.29 19.81 -8.10
C VAL A 72 -0.17 20.58 -8.81
N GLU A 73 0.85 20.95 -8.06
CA GLU A 73 2.13 21.35 -8.62
C GLU A 73 2.94 20.08 -8.89
N VAL A 74 3.19 19.80 -10.16
CA VAL A 74 3.98 18.64 -10.60
C VAL A 74 5.46 18.99 -10.53
N SER A 75 6.11 18.68 -9.41
CA SER A 75 7.53 19.00 -9.17
C SER A 75 8.19 18.07 -8.15
N GLU A 76 9.53 18.01 -8.17
CA GLU A 76 10.31 17.27 -7.18
C GLU A 76 10.13 17.84 -5.76
N ARG A 77 10.00 19.16 -5.62
CA ARG A 77 9.74 19.77 -4.30
C ARG A 77 8.38 19.35 -3.73
N SER A 78 7.36 19.16 -4.56
CA SER A 78 6.07 18.59 -4.14
C SER A 78 6.21 17.15 -3.64
N LEU A 79 7.04 16.34 -4.29
CA LEU A 79 7.35 14.99 -3.81
C LEU A 79 8.13 15.01 -2.49
N ALA A 80 9.12 15.88 -2.33
CA ALA A 80 9.85 16.01 -1.07
C ALA A 80 8.94 16.46 0.08
N LEU A 81 8.07 17.45 -0.17
CA LEU A 81 7.10 17.96 0.80
C LEU A 81 6.11 16.87 1.24
N THR A 82 5.52 16.16 0.29
CA THR A 82 4.57 15.09 0.61
C THR A 82 5.26 13.91 1.29
N PHE A 83 6.49 13.58 0.91
CA PHE A 83 7.30 12.54 1.57
C PHE A 83 7.49 12.88 3.05
N TYR A 84 7.93 14.09 3.38
CA TYR A 84 8.11 14.50 4.76
C TYR A 84 6.79 14.49 5.56
N LEU A 85 5.71 14.97 4.94
CA LEU A 85 4.39 15.02 5.59
C LEU A 85 3.78 13.65 5.89
N VAL A 86 3.96 12.66 5.01
CA VAL A 86 3.46 11.29 5.29
C VAL A 86 4.25 10.62 6.42
N HIS A 87 5.51 11.00 6.67
CA HIS A 87 6.25 10.53 7.84
C HIS A 87 5.70 11.13 9.14
N LEU A 88 5.28 12.40 9.12
CA LEU A 88 4.69 13.03 10.30
C LEU A 88 3.26 12.54 10.58
N ASN A 89 2.46 12.31 9.54
CA ASN A 89 1.11 11.79 9.69
C ASN A 89 0.77 10.83 8.53
N PRO A 90 1.09 9.52 8.67
CA PRO A 90 0.83 8.53 7.65
C PRO A 90 -0.65 8.35 7.32
N ALA A 91 -1.58 8.79 8.19
CA ALA A 91 -3.02 8.65 7.98
C ALA A 91 -3.65 9.80 7.18
N ASN A 92 -2.88 10.84 6.83
CA ASN A 92 -3.43 11.99 6.12
C ASN A 92 -3.67 11.68 4.63
N TYR A 93 -4.89 11.26 4.30
CA TYR A 93 -5.29 10.86 2.95
C TYR A 93 -5.18 11.98 1.91
N THR A 94 -5.30 13.25 2.30
CA THR A 94 -5.16 14.40 1.36
C THR A 94 -3.72 14.50 0.84
N ILE A 95 -2.73 14.23 1.70
CA ILE A 95 -1.32 14.25 1.33
C ILE A 95 -1.00 13.09 0.40
N TRP A 96 -1.50 11.89 0.71
CA TRP A 96 -1.36 10.71 -0.16
C TRP A 96 -2.00 10.91 -1.53
N GLN A 97 -3.22 11.48 -1.58
CA GLN A 97 -3.88 11.79 -2.84
C GLN A 97 -3.04 12.77 -3.67
N TYR A 98 -2.55 13.85 -3.06
CA TYR A 98 -1.71 14.84 -3.73
C TYR A 98 -0.42 14.20 -4.27
N ARG A 99 0.26 13.38 -3.45
CA ARG A 99 1.46 12.64 -3.84
C ARG A 99 1.20 11.74 -5.04
N ALA A 100 0.13 10.96 -5.01
CA ALA A 100 -0.24 10.07 -6.10
C ALA A 100 -0.50 10.85 -7.41
N GLN A 101 -1.20 11.99 -7.33
CA GLN A 101 -1.45 12.84 -8.50
C GLN A 101 -0.16 13.44 -9.08
N VAL A 102 0.78 13.88 -8.23
CA VAL A 102 2.09 14.33 -8.69
C VAL A 102 2.84 13.20 -9.40
N LEU A 103 2.89 12.01 -8.81
CA LEU A 103 3.53 10.84 -9.42
C LEU A 103 2.88 10.46 -10.75
N ILE A 104 1.55 10.44 -10.84
CA ILE A 104 0.79 10.17 -12.08
C ILE A 104 1.12 11.16 -13.19
N GLN A 105 1.29 12.44 -12.86
CA GLN A 105 1.57 13.46 -13.87
C GLN A 105 3.06 13.54 -14.24
N MET A 106 3.98 13.16 -13.33
CA MET A 106 5.41 13.03 -13.64
C MET A 106 5.71 11.76 -14.45
N ALA A 107 4.85 10.76 -14.36
CA ALA A 107 4.93 9.45 -14.97
C ALA A 107 4.65 9.40 -16.49
N THR A 108 4.79 10.50 -17.23
CA THR A 108 4.43 10.55 -18.66
C THR A 108 5.54 10.16 -19.63
N ASP A 109 6.79 10.06 -19.15
CA ASP A 109 7.99 9.92 -19.98
C ASP A 109 8.70 8.56 -19.79
N GLU A 110 9.79 8.31 -20.55
CA GLU A 110 10.55 7.05 -20.56
C GLU A 110 11.09 6.62 -19.17
N ASP A 111 11.26 7.57 -18.24
CA ASP A 111 11.75 7.34 -16.86
C ASP A 111 10.64 6.97 -15.86
N HIS A 112 9.38 6.88 -16.30
CA HIS A 112 8.22 6.59 -15.44
C HIS A 112 8.41 5.33 -14.58
N ALA A 113 8.87 4.23 -15.18
CA ALA A 113 9.05 2.97 -14.46
C ALA A 113 10.10 3.09 -13.35
N LEU A 114 11.14 3.91 -13.53
CA LEU A 114 12.18 4.13 -12.52
C LEU A 114 11.63 4.92 -11.33
N LEU A 115 10.86 5.98 -11.59
CA LEU A 115 10.22 6.80 -10.54
C LEU A 115 9.29 5.94 -9.67
N LEU A 116 8.41 5.13 -10.28
CA LEU A 116 7.51 4.26 -9.52
C LEU A 116 8.24 3.15 -8.77
N LYS A 117 9.32 2.58 -9.33
CA LYS A 117 10.12 1.58 -8.63
C LYS A 117 10.78 2.16 -7.38
N LYS A 118 11.32 3.38 -7.46
CA LYS A 118 11.84 4.10 -6.29
C LYS A 118 10.75 4.36 -5.24
N GLU A 119 9.54 4.71 -5.67
CA GLU A 119 8.40 4.87 -4.76
C GLU A 119 8.02 3.54 -4.08
N LEU A 120 8.08 2.41 -4.79
CA LEU A 120 7.87 1.08 -4.19
C LEU A 120 8.96 0.70 -3.20
N GLU A 121 10.23 1.02 -3.48
CA GLU A 121 11.34 0.78 -2.55
C GLU A 121 11.16 1.57 -1.23
N PHE A 122 10.67 2.81 -1.32
CA PHE A 122 10.23 3.57 -0.15
C PHE A 122 9.09 2.84 0.59
N LEU A 123 8.07 2.40 -0.13
CA LEU A 123 6.91 1.72 0.45
C LEU A 123 7.23 0.35 1.06
N ASP A 124 8.25 -0.36 0.58
CA ASP A 124 8.69 -1.65 1.12
C ASP A 124 9.02 -1.53 2.62
N HIS A 125 9.74 -0.46 2.99
CA HIS A 125 10.09 -0.18 4.37
C HIS A 125 8.95 0.52 5.13
N PHE A 126 8.33 1.51 4.50
CA PHE A 126 7.31 2.33 5.15
C PHE A 126 6.06 1.53 5.54
N ALA A 127 5.68 0.53 4.75
CA ALA A 127 4.55 -0.35 5.02
C ALA A 127 4.82 -1.34 6.16
N LEU A 128 6.06 -1.78 6.37
CA LEU A 128 6.39 -2.63 7.54
C LEU A 128 6.22 -1.85 8.84
N ILE A 129 6.65 -0.58 8.87
CA ILE A 129 6.50 0.30 10.04
C ILE A 129 5.01 0.68 10.24
N ASN A 130 4.28 0.94 9.15
CA ASN A 130 2.91 1.44 9.19
C ASN A 130 1.87 0.41 8.70
N MET A 131 2.06 -0.88 9.03
CA MET A 131 1.28 -1.99 8.45
C MET A 131 -0.24 -1.96 8.73
N LYS A 132 -0.69 -1.13 9.68
CA LYS A 132 -2.11 -0.94 10.05
C LYS A 132 -2.69 0.38 9.51
N ASN A 133 -2.08 0.94 8.46
CA ASN A 133 -2.50 2.19 7.85
C ASN A 133 -3.12 1.96 6.46
N TYR A 134 -4.38 2.34 6.28
CA TYR A 134 -5.10 2.17 5.01
C TYR A 134 -4.43 2.89 3.84
N GLN A 135 -3.94 4.10 4.06
CA GLN A 135 -3.40 4.95 3.01
C GLN A 135 -2.12 4.38 2.42
N VAL A 136 -1.26 3.76 3.24
CA VAL A 136 -0.03 3.11 2.76
C VAL A 136 -0.33 1.95 1.81
N TRP A 137 -1.25 1.06 2.19
CA TRP A 137 -1.67 -0.06 1.34
C TRP A 137 -2.39 0.40 0.08
N GLN A 138 -3.23 1.42 0.19
CA GLN A 138 -3.92 2.00 -0.97
C GLN A 138 -2.93 2.67 -1.92
N HIS A 139 -1.93 3.39 -1.40
CA HIS A 139 -0.90 4.04 -2.23
C HIS A 139 -0.04 3.00 -2.93
N ARG A 140 0.43 1.96 -2.22
CA ARG A 140 1.15 0.84 -2.86
C ARG A 140 0.33 0.19 -3.98
N LYS A 141 -0.96 -0.03 -3.76
CA LYS A 141 -1.88 -0.52 -4.79
C LYS A 141 -1.94 0.39 -6.02
N VAL A 142 -1.99 1.71 -5.84
CA VAL A 142 -1.96 2.69 -6.94
C VAL A 142 -0.65 2.58 -7.73
N ILE A 143 0.50 2.58 -7.04
CA ILE A 143 1.83 2.53 -7.68
C ILE A 143 2.01 1.23 -8.47
N VAL A 144 1.68 0.09 -7.88
CA VAL A 144 1.75 -1.22 -8.57
C VAL A 144 0.78 -1.28 -9.75
N SER A 145 -0.41 -0.69 -9.64
CA SER A 145 -1.37 -0.64 -10.75
C SER A 145 -0.86 0.21 -11.92
N MET A 146 -0.15 1.31 -11.64
CA MET A 146 0.45 2.15 -12.68
C MET A 146 1.65 1.46 -13.35
N LEU A 147 2.47 0.77 -12.55
CA LEU A 147 3.63 0.04 -13.05
C LEU A 147 3.23 -1.18 -13.89
N GLY A 148 2.12 -1.83 -13.53
CA GLY A 148 1.65 -3.04 -14.19
C GLY A 148 2.54 -4.27 -13.91
N ASP A 149 3.38 -4.22 -12.88
CA ASP A 149 4.36 -5.26 -12.53
C ASP A 149 4.10 -5.81 -11.11
N PRO A 150 3.59 -7.04 -10.97
CA PRO A 150 3.33 -7.66 -9.67
C PRO A 150 4.50 -8.49 -9.13
N SER A 151 5.66 -8.50 -9.80
CA SER A 151 6.73 -9.50 -9.59
C SER A 151 7.26 -9.60 -8.15
N LYS A 152 7.22 -8.50 -7.37
CA LYS A 152 7.69 -8.47 -5.98
C LYS A 152 6.57 -8.65 -4.95
N GLU A 153 5.30 -8.57 -5.34
CA GLU A 153 4.20 -8.34 -4.40
C GLU A 153 3.85 -9.56 -3.54
N LEU A 154 3.98 -10.77 -4.09
CA LEU A 154 3.74 -11.99 -3.30
C LEU A 154 4.84 -12.23 -2.26
N ASP A 155 6.09 -11.89 -2.57
CA ASP A 155 7.20 -11.98 -1.62
C ASP A 155 7.12 -10.88 -0.56
N PHE A 156 6.79 -9.65 -0.97
CA PHE A 156 6.55 -8.54 -0.06
C PHE A 156 5.43 -8.86 0.94
N THR A 157 4.25 -9.27 0.47
CA THR A 157 3.14 -9.62 1.37
C THR A 157 3.45 -10.82 2.25
N LYS A 158 4.25 -11.79 1.77
CA LYS A 158 4.75 -12.88 2.60
C LYS A 158 5.64 -12.38 3.74
N ALA A 159 6.53 -11.42 3.49
CA ALA A 159 7.37 -10.82 4.52
C ALA A 159 6.55 -10.01 5.55
N VAL A 160 5.52 -9.27 5.11
CA VAL A 160 4.63 -8.59 6.06
C VAL A 160 3.83 -9.59 6.90
N LEU A 161 3.35 -10.68 6.30
CA LEU A 161 2.61 -11.73 7.01
C LEU A 161 3.49 -12.57 7.95
N SER A 162 4.82 -12.59 7.79
CA SER A 162 5.69 -13.22 8.79
C SER A 162 5.77 -12.38 10.07
N GLU A 163 5.59 -11.05 9.99
CA GLU A 163 5.53 -10.16 11.15
C GLU A 163 4.13 -10.13 11.79
N ASP A 164 3.07 -10.05 10.97
CA ASP A 164 1.67 -10.10 11.42
C ASP A 164 0.83 -11.00 10.48
N ALA A 165 0.77 -12.29 10.81
CA ALA A 165 0.09 -13.31 10.02
C ALA A 165 -1.44 -13.11 9.89
N LYS A 166 -2.01 -12.16 10.63
CA LYS A 166 -3.46 -11.86 10.64
C LYS A 166 -3.75 -10.44 10.17
N ASN A 167 -2.76 -9.72 9.64
CA ASN A 167 -2.93 -8.36 9.14
C ASN A 167 -3.97 -8.29 8.01
N TYR A 168 -5.10 -7.65 8.28
CA TYR A 168 -6.24 -7.60 7.36
C TYR A 168 -5.91 -6.90 6.03
N HIS A 169 -5.15 -5.79 6.10
CA HIS A 169 -4.78 -5.04 4.90
C HIS A 169 -3.90 -5.87 3.97
N THR A 170 -2.95 -6.61 4.53
CA THR A 170 -2.02 -7.44 3.77
C THR A 170 -2.77 -8.56 3.04
N TRP A 171 -3.71 -9.23 3.71
CA TRP A 171 -4.54 -10.26 3.07
C TRP A 171 -5.44 -9.68 1.97
N ALA A 172 -6.10 -8.55 2.23
CA ALA A 172 -6.91 -7.86 1.22
C ALA A 172 -6.07 -7.42 0.01
N TYR A 173 -4.86 -6.90 0.27
CA TYR A 173 -3.91 -6.51 -0.77
C TYR A 173 -3.43 -7.72 -1.59
N ARG A 174 -3.02 -8.82 -0.94
CA ARG A 174 -2.60 -10.06 -1.61
C ARG A 174 -3.71 -10.61 -2.51
N GLN A 175 -4.96 -10.66 -2.03
CA GLN A 175 -6.10 -11.06 -2.85
C GLN A 175 -6.33 -10.12 -4.04
N TRP A 176 -6.16 -8.81 -3.85
CA TRP A 176 -6.24 -7.86 -4.97
C TRP A 176 -5.15 -8.12 -6.01
N VAL A 177 -3.89 -8.34 -5.61
CA VAL A 177 -2.78 -8.66 -6.52
C VAL A 177 -3.12 -9.88 -7.37
N LEU A 178 -3.55 -10.97 -6.72
CA LEU A 178 -3.93 -12.21 -7.41
C LEU A 178 -5.10 -11.98 -8.38
N SER A 179 -6.13 -11.26 -7.96
CA SER A 179 -7.32 -10.98 -8.78
C SER A 179 -6.99 -10.11 -10.00
N HIS A 180 -6.23 -9.03 -9.78
CA HIS A 180 -5.93 -8.05 -10.81
C HIS A 180 -4.97 -8.62 -11.83
N PHE A 181 -3.82 -9.14 -11.38
CA PHE A 181 -2.76 -9.60 -12.26
C PHE A 181 -2.91 -11.06 -12.68
N GLY A 182 -3.41 -11.92 -11.79
CA GLY A 182 -3.65 -13.34 -12.10
C GLY A 182 -4.97 -13.61 -12.81
N GLY A 183 -5.91 -12.66 -12.79
CA GLY A 183 -7.25 -12.84 -13.39
C GLY A 183 -8.15 -13.80 -12.58
N LEU A 184 -9.43 -13.83 -12.91
CA LEU A 184 -10.47 -14.54 -12.13
C LEU A 184 -11.07 -15.77 -12.82
N ASP A 185 -10.46 -16.29 -13.89
CA ASP A 185 -10.96 -17.43 -14.68
C ASP A 185 -12.41 -17.24 -15.24
N VAL A 186 -12.92 -16.00 -15.23
CA VAL A 186 -14.17 -15.59 -15.90
C VAL A 186 -13.80 -15.02 -17.27
N THR A 187 -14.70 -15.19 -18.25
CA THR A 187 -14.63 -14.80 -19.67
C THR A 187 -13.54 -13.74 -19.94
N PRO A 188 -12.60 -13.96 -20.89
CA PRO A 188 -11.48 -13.07 -21.09
C PRO A 188 -11.96 -11.62 -21.32
N ILE A 189 -11.78 -10.79 -20.29
CA ILE A 189 -12.05 -9.36 -20.39
C ILE A 189 -10.81 -8.76 -21.03
N THR A 190 -10.96 -8.23 -22.24
CA THR A 190 -9.98 -7.29 -22.79
C THR A 190 -10.02 -6.03 -21.93
N SER A 191 -9.11 -5.94 -20.97
CA SER A 191 -8.94 -4.77 -20.11
C SER A 191 -7.76 -3.96 -20.61
N ASN A 192 -7.93 -2.65 -20.75
CA ASN A 192 -6.83 -1.72 -21.06
C ASN A 192 -6.07 -1.30 -19.79
N VAL A 193 -6.36 -1.94 -18.64
CA VAL A 193 -5.69 -1.63 -17.37
C VAL A 193 -4.33 -2.34 -17.32
N PRO A 194 -3.24 -1.64 -16.98
CA PRO A 194 -1.91 -2.23 -16.93
C PRO A 194 -1.85 -3.49 -16.05
N GLY A 195 -1.21 -4.53 -16.59
CA GLY A 195 -0.98 -5.82 -15.93
C GLY A 195 -2.23 -6.67 -15.68
N ALA A 196 -3.43 -6.24 -16.07
CA ALA A 196 -4.66 -6.98 -15.80
C ALA A 196 -4.65 -8.37 -16.48
N GLY A 197 -4.73 -9.43 -15.69
CA GLY A 197 -4.70 -10.82 -16.16
C GLY A 197 -3.39 -11.25 -16.83
N SER A 198 -2.31 -10.47 -16.67
CA SER A 198 -1.03 -10.71 -17.33
C SER A 198 -0.18 -11.83 -16.72
N SER A 199 -0.46 -12.23 -15.48
CA SER A 199 0.36 -13.17 -14.68
C SER A 199 -0.49 -14.25 -13.99
N PRO A 200 -1.19 -15.12 -14.74
CA PRO A 200 -2.01 -16.20 -14.17
C PRO A 200 -1.22 -17.19 -13.30
N GLU A 201 0.10 -17.26 -13.48
CA GLU A 201 1.02 -18.05 -12.65
C GLU A 201 1.08 -17.59 -11.18
N LEU A 202 0.66 -16.36 -10.86
CA LEU A 202 0.63 -15.86 -9.47
C LEU A 202 -0.28 -16.70 -8.56
N TRP A 203 -1.27 -17.40 -9.12
CA TRP A 203 -2.11 -18.32 -8.37
C TRP A 203 -1.41 -19.62 -7.97
N GLN A 204 -0.28 -19.95 -8.59
CA GLN A 204 0.49 -21.15 -8.28
C GLN A 204 1.19 -20.99 -6.93
N GLY A 205 1.10 -22.02 -6.08
CA GLY A 205 1.75 -22.03 -4.76
C GLY A 205 0.95 -21.35 -3.63
N GLU A 206 -0.17 -20.67 -3.90
CA GLU A 206 -1.00 -20.06 -2.84
C GLU A 206 -1.60 -21.11 -1.87
N ASN A 207 -1.91 -22.30 -2.39
CA ASN A 207 -2.42 -23.41 -1.58
C ASN A 207 -1.34 -23.96 -0.65
N GLU A 208 -0.11 -24.12 -1.13
CA GLU A 208 1.05 -24.51 -0.34
C GLU A 208 1.39 -23.44 0.70
N PHE A 209 1.35 -22.16 0.30
CA PHE A 209 1.58 -21.03 1.20
C PHE A 209 0.59 -21.03 2.37
N THR A 210 -0.72 -21.12 2.09
CA THR A 210 -1.75 -21.20 3.14
C THR A 210 -1.62 -22.46 3.99
N LYS A 211 -1.24 -23.60 3.38
CA LYS A 211 -0.96 -24.83 4.12
C LYS A 211 0.16 -24.62 5.15
N THR A 212 1.29 -24.02 4.76
CA THR A 212 2.39 -23.73 5.69
C THR A 212 1.95 -22.82 6.85
N LEU A 213 1.12 -21.81 6.58
CA LEU A 213 0.60 -20.94 7.65
C LEU A 213 -0.35 -21.68 8.60
N LEU A 214 -1.16 -22.61 8.08
CA LEU A 214 -2.07 -23.43 8.88
C LEU A 214 -1.34 -24.52 9.68
N GLU A 215 -0.21 -25.02 9.18
CA GLU A 215 0.69 -25.90 9.94
C GLU A 215 1.33 -25.16 11.13
N GLN A 216 1.56 -23.85 11.00
CA GLN A 216 2.09 -22.99 12.08
C GLN A 216 1.00 -22.56 13.07
N ASP A 217 -0.15 -22.10 12.58
CA ASP A 217 -1.31 -21.74 13.39
C ASP A 217 -2.60 -22.22 12.72
N ILE A 218 -3.08 -23.38 13.14
CA ILE A 218 -4.34 -23.95 12.65
C ILE A 218 -5.56 -23.11 13.02
N ARG A 219 -5.44 -22.11 13.89
CA ARG A 219 -6.53 -21.17 14.22
C ARG A 219 -6.43 -19.87 13.40
N ASN A 220 -5.54 -19.80 12.42
CA ASN A 220 -5.43 -18.64 11.54
C ASN A 220 -6.59 -18.60 10.53
N ASN A 221 -7.69 -17.95 10.92
CA ASN A 221 -8.86 -17.77 10.07
C ASN A 221 -8.55 -17.00 8.79
N SER A 222 -7.57 -16.08 8.79
CA SER A 222 -7.19 -15.34 7.59
C SER A 222 -6.56 -16.26 6.54
N ALA A 223 -5.72 -17.21 6.97
CA ALA A 223 -5.15 -18.23 6.08
C ALA A 223 -6.23 -19.17 5.52
N PHE A 224 -7.20 -19.60 6.34
CA PHE A 224 -8.36 -20.37 5.85
C PHE A 224 -9.21 -19.59 4.85
N ASN A 225 -9.50 -18.32 5.15
CA ASN A 225 -10.26 -17.45 4.25
C ASN A 225 -9.53 -17.28 2.90
N HIS A 226 -8.22 -17.06 2.94
CA HIS A 226 -7.42 -16.95 1.71
C HIS A 226 -7.38 -18.25 0.91
N ARG A 227 -7.27 -19.39 1.59
CA ARG A 227 -7.35 -20.72 0.96
C ARG A 227 -8.71 -20.94 0.29
N TRP A 228 -9.79 -20.62 0.98
CA TRP A 228 -11.14 -20.66 0.40
C TRP A 228 -11.26 -19.73 -0.82
N TYR A 229 -10.71 -18.52 -0.74
CA TYR A 229 -10.70 -17.56 -1.84
C TYR A 229 -10.01 -18.12 -3.10
N CYS A 230 -8.82 -18.71 -2.93
CA CYS A 230 -8.03 -19.27 -4.04
C CYS A 230 -8.67 -20.53 -4.66
N LEU A 231 -9.31 -21.37 -3.86
CA LEU A 231 -9.94 -22.60 -4.34
C LEU A 231 -11.33 -22.38 -4.94
N PHE A 232 -12.12 -21.52 -4.29
CA PHE A 232 -13.55 -21.38 -4.55
C PHE A 232 -13.91 -19.94 -4.90
N GLY A 233 -13.56 -18.97 -4.05
CA GLY A 233 -14.01 -17.58 -4.15
C GLY A 233 -13.79 -16.96 -5.54
N ARG A 234 -12.58 -17.08 -6.09
CA ARG A 234 -12.27 -16.53 -7.43
C ARG A 234 -13.12 -17.13 -8.56
N ARG A 235 -13.51 -18.41 -8.44
CA ARG A 235 -14.29 -19.15 -9.45
C ARG A 235 -15.79 -18.93 -9.34
N MET A 236 -16.23 -18.33 -8.23
CA MET A 236 -17.63 -18.04 -7.94
C MET A 236 -18.04 -16.63 -8.38
N HIS A 237 -17.14 -15.84 -8.96
CA HIS A 237 -17.49 -14.47 -9.34
C HIS A 237 -18.57 -14.46 -10.42
N GLY A 238 -19.76 -13.96 -10.06
CA GLY A 238 -20.93 -13.94 -10.94
C GLY A 238 -21.68 -15.27 -11.04
N ARG A 239 -21.45 -16.20 -10.11
CA ARG A 239 -22.12 -17.51 -10.03
C ARG A 239 -22.73 -17.73 -8.65
N ASP A 240 -23.92 -18.35 -8.61
CA ASP A 240 -24.60 -18.69 -7.35
C ASP A 240 -24.27 -20.11 -6.84
N GLN A 241 -23.60 -20.93 -7.67
CA GLN A 241 -23.28 -22.33 -7.35
C GLN A 241 -21.85 -22.68 -7.77
N LEU A 242 -21.25 -23.61 -7.03
CA LEU A 242 -19.92 -24.14 -7.32
C LEU A 242 -19.95 -24.88 -8.67
N PRO A 243 -18.99 -24.60 -9.56
CA PRO A 243 -18.86 -25.36 -10.81
C PRO A 243 -18.63 -26.85 -10.50
N ALA A 244 -19.26 -27.76 -11.24
CA ALA A 244 -19.13 -29.21 -10.97
C ALA A 244 -17.66 -29.70 -10.94
N GLU A 245 -16.79 -29.07 -11.72
CA GLU A 245 -15.34 -29.29 -11.76
C GLU A 245 -14.61 -29.03 -10.43
N VAL A 246 -15.19 -28.27 -9.50
CA VAL A 246 -14.57 -27.97 -8.18
C VAL A 246 -15.11 -28.82 -7.03
N GLU A 247 -16.09 -29.70 -7.28
CA GLU A 247 -16.64 -30.59 -6.24
C GLU A 247 -15.57 -31.54 -5.67
N SER A 248 -14.71 -32.09 -6.53
CA SER A 248 -13.59 -32.93 -6.10
C SER A 248 -12.60 -32.19 -5.19
N VAL A 249 -12.40 -30.90 -5.45
CA VAL A 249 -11.55 -30.00 -4.64
C VAL A 249 -12.19 -29.73 -3.28
N ARG A 250 -13.51 -29.48 -3.23
CA ARG A 250 -14.27 -29.37 -1.99
C ARG A 250 -14.09 -30.60 -1.11
N ASP A 251 -14.26 -31.80 -1.68
CA ASP A 251 -14.17 -33.04 -0.92
C ASP A 251 -12.73 -33.30 -0.41
N ALA A 252 -11.72 -32.89 -1.19
CA ALA A 252 -10.33 -32.92 -0.74
C ALA A 252 -10.08 -31.93 0.42
N GLU A 253 -10.70 -30.75 0.38
CA GLU A 253 -10.58 -29.73 1.42
C GLU A 253 -11.25 -30.13 2.73
N ILE A 254 -12.43 -30.77 2.68
CA ILE A 254 -13.09 -31.35 3.86
C ILE A 254 -12.15 -32.36 4.54
N ARG A 255 -11.56 -33.28 3.76
CA ARG A 255 -10.59 -34.24 4.29
C ARG A 255 -9.33 -33.58 4.85
N PHE A 256 -8.89 -32.46 4.29
CA PHE A 256 -7.76 -31.70 4.81
C PHE A 256 -8.09 -31.13 6.19
N VAL A 257 -9.24 -30.49 6.34
CA VAL A 257 -9.71 -29.95 7.64
C VAL A 257 -9.88 -31.05 8.68
N ASP A 258 -10.53 -32.17 8.35
CA ASP A 258 -10.77 -33.28 9.28
C ASP A 258 -9.45 -33.84 9.87
N ARG A 259 -8.42 -34.00 9.02
CA ARG A 259 -7.10 -34.47 9.46
C ARG A 259 -6.39 -33.46 10.34
N THR A 260 -6.57 -32.17 10.07
CA THR A 260 -5.85 -31.09 10.75
C THR A 260 -6.55 -30.67 12.05
N ALA A 261 -7.85 -30.95 12.19
CA ALA A 261 -8.64 -30.69 13.39
C ALA A 261 -8.58 -31.81 14.45
N SER A 262 -7.93 -32.94 14.16
CA SER A 262 -7.84 -34.12 15.06
C SER A 262 -6.81 -33.96 16.20
N PHE A 263 -6.76 -32.80 16.84
CA PHE A 263 -5.93 -32.51 18.03
C PHE A 263 -6.76 -32.52 19.32
#